data_AF-A0A1N7IZH0-F1
#
_entry.id   AF-A0A1N7IZH0-F1
#
_cell.length_a   1.000
_cell.length_b   1.000
_cell.length_c   1.000
_cell.angle_alpha   90.00
_cell.angle_beta   90.00
_cell.angle_gamma   90.00
#
_symmetry.space_group_name_H-M   'P 1'
#
loop_
_entity.id
_entity.type
_entity.pdbx_description
1 polymer ?
#
loop_
_entity_poly.entity_id
_entity_poly.type
_entity_poly.pdbx_seq_one_letter_code
_entity_poly.pdbx_strand_id
1 'polypeptide(L)'
;MKKWPFALILTLVLVGCGSGAEESKPADTTEGTETEQTSGEGSGSDDTVDVDKGVFNVDVTVPKTLFEMEGGDYEEVKASAEEEGIGEVIDNGDGTITYKMSRSKHKEMMQEMEKEIETSMEDIRTSGDYASIEGLSANGDYSEFTLKVDRSAYEDSFDGFAVFGVGLLGLYYQLFDGADPDSYSVVVQVTDASSGEQFDTVEFPEVLEQMEETEDQMNTE
;
A
#
# COMPACT_ATOMS: atom_id res chain seq x y z
N MET A 1 -21.25 -19.26 5.97
CA MET A 1 -20.25 -20.25 5.51
C MET A 1 -20.79 -21.01 4.30
N LYS A 2 -20.43 -20.59 3.09
CA LYS A 2 -20.79 -21.28 1.86
C LYS A 2 -19.52 -21.32 1.01
N LYS A 3 -18.79 -22.43 1.11
CA LYS A 3 -17.52 -22.63 0.42
C LYS A 3 -17.82 -23.06 -1.01
N TRP A 4 -17.39 -22.26 -1.98
CA TRP A 4 -17.36 -22.64 -3.39
C TRP A 4 -15.92 -22.98 -3.75
N PRO A 5 -15.62 -24.15 -4.37
CA PRO A 5 -14.27 -24.44 -4.82
C PRO A 5 -14.07 -23.84 -6.21
N PHE A 6 -13.10 -22.93 -6.34
CA PHE A 6 -12.48 -22.61 -7.61
C PHE A 6 -11.74 -23.86 -8.12
N ALA A 7 -12.23 -24.44 -9.21
CA ALA A 7 -11.56 -25.50 -9.94
C ALA A 7 -10.88 -24.90 -11.18
N LEU A 8 -9.62 -24.49 -11.03
CA LEU A 8 -8.76 -24.07 -12.13
C LEU A 8 -7.95 -25.30 -12.60
N ILE A 9 -8.43 -25.97 -13.64
CA ILE A 9 -7.73 -27.08 -14.30
C ILE A 9 -7.24 -26.56 -15.66
N LEU A 10 -5.96 -26.26 -15.75
CA LEU A 10 -5.22 -26.28 -17.01
C LEU A 10 -3.77 -26.69 -16.75
N THR A 11 -3.53 -27.99 -16.66
CA THR A 11 -2.19 -28.58 -16.65
C THR A 11 -2.04 -29.48 -17.87
N LEU A 12 -1.29 -29.01 -18.87
CA LEU A 12 -0.73 -29.84 -19.93
C LEU A 12 0.66 -30.31 -19.46
N VAL A 13 0.79 -31.63 -19.32
CA VAL A 13 2.04 -32.31 -18.95
C VAL A 13 2.84 -32.59 -20.22
N LEU A 14 4.13 -32.27 -20.24
CA LEU A 14 5.13 -33.08 -20.95
C LEU A 14 6.42 -33.21 -20.11
N VAL A 15 6.80 -34.48 -19.94
CA VAL A 15 7.87 -35.05 -19.13
C VAL A 15 9.23 -34.88 -19.83
N GLY A 16 10.27 -34.58 -19.05
CA GLY A 16 11.68 -34.76 -19.41
C GLY A 16 12.45 -35.40 -18.24
N CYS A 17 12.91 -36.64 -18.42
CA CYS A 17 13.54 -37.51 -17.42
C CYS A 17 15.05 -37.26 -17.31
N GLY A 18 15.63 -37.42 -16.11
CA GLY A 18 17.08 -37.29 -15.88
C GLY A 18 17.58 -37.76 -14.50
N SER A 19 17.52 -39.08 -14.26
CA SER A 19 18.44 -39.99 -13.51
C SER A 19 19.05 -39.66 -12.12
N GLY A 20 18.86 -40.61 -11.17
CA GLY A 20 19.80 -41.01 -10.07
C GLY A 20 19.26 -40.80 -8.63
N ALA A 21 18.66 -41.77 -7.91
CA ALA A 21 19.23 -42.94 -7.17
C ALA A 21 20.11 -42.50 -5.95
N GLU A 22 20.00 -42.88 -4.67
CA GLU A 22 19.25 -43.86 -3.82
C GLU A 22 19.17 -43.29 -2.37
N GLU A 23 18.03 -43.36 -1.66
CA GLU A 23 17.72 -44.23 -0.49
C GLU A 23 18.71 -44.27 0.70
N SER A 24 18.25 -43.82 1.89
CA SER A 24 18.21 -44.63 3.13
C SER A 24 17.63 -43.88 4.35
N LYS A 25 16.64 -44.52 4.99
CA LYS A 25 16.18 -44.36 6.40
C LYS A 25 16.27 -45.78 7.00
N PRO A 26 16.57 -46.00 8.30
CA PRO A 26 15.52 -46.06 9.35
C PRO A 26 16.00 -45.52 10.73
N ALA A 27 15.15 -44.84 11.53
CA ALA A 27 14.28 -45.35 12.61
C ALA A 27 15.00 -46.02 13.81
N ASP A 28 14.80 -45.49 15.02
CA ASP A 28 14.33 -46.30 16.15
C ASP A 28 13.69 -45.44 17.28
N THR A 29 12.80 -46.11 18.00
CA THR A 29 11.86 -45.74 19.06
C THR A 29 12.51 -45.99 20.43
N THR A 30 11.99 -45.40 21.52
CA THR A 30 11.49 -46.14 22.72
C THR A 30 11.24 -45.20 23.92
N GLU A 31 10.11 -45.50 24.55
CA GLU A 31 9.39 -44.96 25.71
C GLU A 31 10.15 -44.79 27.03
N GLY A 32 9.50 -44.04 27.94
CA GLY A 32 9.73 -44.02 29.38
C GLY A 32 8.61 -43.30 30.15
N THR A 33 7.54 -44.06 30.49
CA THR A 33 6.45 -43.89 31.48
C THR A 33 7.01 -43.57 32.90
N GLU A 34 6.42 -42.85 33.88
CA GLU A 34 5.15 -42.95 34.63
C GLU A 34 5.13 -41.76 35.67
N THR A 35 4.10 -40.91 35.77
CA THR A 35 3.01 -40.82 36.80
C THR A 35 3.34 -40.14 38.14
N GLU A 36 2.65 -39.03 38.49
CA GLU A 36 1.72 -38.94 39.64
C GLU A 36 0.96 -37.59 39.69
N GLN A 37 -0.33 -37.68 40.02
CA GLN A 37 -1.26 -36.58 40.29
C GLN A 37 -1.02 -35.98 41.68
N THR A 38 -1.29 -34.67 41.86
CA THR A 38 -2.09 -34.25 43.01
C THR A 38 -2.76 -32.90 42.74
N SER A 39 -4.09 -32.87 42.95
CA SER A 39 -4.91 -31.66 42.97
C SER A 39 -4.57 -30.78 44.18
N GLY A 40 -4.58 -29.48 43.96
CA GLY A 40 -4.65 -28.47 45.01
C GLY A 40 -5.22 -27.17 44.44
N GLU A 41 -6.54 -27.06 44.40
CA GLU A 41 -7.25 -25.78 44.26
C GLU A 41 -6.98 -24.92 45.50
N GLY A 42 -6.69 -23.63 45.28
CA GLY A 42 -6.45 -22.69 46.37
C GLY A 42 -6.05 -21.27 45.93
N SER A 43 -6.87 -20.67 45.07
CA SER A 43 -7.23 -19.24 44.98
C SER A 43 -6.23 -18.17 45.49
N GLY A 44 -5.85 -17.25 44.61
CA GLY A 44 -5.34 -15.95 45.01
C GLY A 44 -4.61 -15.19 43.91
N SER A 45 -5.38 -14.51 43.06
CA SER A 45 -4.95 -13.37 42.23
C SER A 45 -3.79 -13.63 41.28
N ASP A 46 -4.08 -14.28 40.14
CA ASP A 46 -3.31 -13.99 38.93
C ASP A 46 -3.99 -12.79 38.30
N ASP A 47 -3.53 -11.59 38.69
CA ASP A 47 -3.73 -10.37 37.94
C ASP A 47 -3.38 -10.69 36.49
N THR A 48 -4.40 -10.84 35.65
CA THR A 48 -4.25 -10.80 34.20
C THR A 48 -3.56 -9.48 33.92
N VAL A 49 -2.25 -9.55 33.69
CA VAL A 49 -1.49 -8.41 33.22
C VAL A 49 -2.08 -8.11 31.85
N ASP A 50 -3.02 -7.16 31.81
CA ASP A 50 -3.43 -6.47 30.61
C ASP A 50 -2.21 -5.64 30.22
N VAL A 51 -1.22 -6.32 29.62
CA VAL A 51 -0.01 -5.70 29.07
C VAL A 51 -0.49 -4.93 27.85
N ASP A 52 -1.01 -3.74 28.13
CA ASP A 52 -1.11 -2.59 27.27
C ASP A 52 -1.22 -2.94 25.78
N LYS A 53 -2.43 -3.35 25.36
CA LYS A 53 -2.79 -3.53 23.95
C LYS A 53 -2.55 -2.25 23.11
N GLY A 54 -2.23 -1.11 23.73
CA GLY A 54 -1.79 0.11 23.06
C GLY A 54 -0.36 0.06 22.49
N VAL A 55 0.55 -0.77 23.00
CA VAL A 55 1.97 -0.75 22.58
C VAL A 55 2.20 -1.43 21.21
N PHE A 56 1.25 -2.24 20.74
CA PHE A 56 1.40 -3.08 19.54
C PHE A 56 0.62 -2.58 18.32
N ASN A 57 -0.14 -1.49 18.46
CA ASN A 57 -0.91 -0.93 17.38
C ASN A 57 -0.19 0.28 16.76
N VAL A 58 -0.53 0.53 15.50
CA VAL A 58 -0.19 1.73 14.75
C VAL A 58 -1.50 2.43 14.46
N ASP A 59 -1.52 3.73 14.74
CA ASP A 59 -2.61 4.63 14.41
C ASP A 59 -2.18 5.45 13.19
N VAL A 60 -2.91 5.32 12.08
CA VAL A 60 -2.67 6.05 10.83
C VAL A 60 -3.82 7.01 10.62
N THR A 61 -3.54 8.30 10.48
CA THR A 61 -4.58 9.32 10.30
C THR A 61 -4.51 9.90 8.90
N VAL A 62 -5.65 9.91 8.22
CA VAL A 62 -5.80 10.34 6.82
C VAL A 62 -6.90 11.40 6.72
N PRO A 63 -6.74 12.41 5.86
CA PRO A 63 -7.82 13.33 5.51
C PRO A 63 -8.98 12.61 4.82
N LYS A 64 -10.22 12.95 5.17
CA LYS A 64 -11.42 12.40 4.51
C LYS A 64 -11.53 12.82 3.05
N THR A 65 -11.00 14.00 2.74
CA THR A 65 -11.01 14.57 1.39
C THR A 65 -10.45 13.60 0.36
N LEU A 66 -9.45 12.79 0.71
CA LEU A 66 -8.90 11.78 -0.22
C LEU A 66 -9.92 10.72 -0.65
N PHE A 67 -10.75 10.23 0.27
CA PHE A 67 -11.80 9.27 -0.08
C PHE A 67 -12.96 9.95 -0.80
N GLU A 68 -13.30 11.17 -0.40
CA GLU A 68 -14.35 11.97 -1.05
C GLU A 68 -14.00 12.29 -2.51
N MET A 69 -12.72 12.53 -2.82
CA MET A 69 -12.22 12.72 -4.19
C MET A 69 -12.42 11.49 -5.08
N GLU A 70 -12.36 10.29 -4.51
CA GLU A 70 -12.65 9.04 -5.22
C GLU A 70 -14.15 8.70 -5.24
N GLY A 71 -14.98 9.54 -4.61
CA GLY A 71 -16.42 9.34 -4.48
C GLY A 71 -16.82 8.31 -3.41
N GLY A 72 -15.88 7.91 -2.56
CA GLY A 72 -16.10 6.97 -1.47
C GLY A 72 -16.78 7.62 -0.25
N ASP A 73 -17.45 6.80 0.56
CA ASP A 73 -18.02 7.22 1.84
C ASP A 73 -17.39 6.48 3.04
N TYR A 74 -17.66 6.98 4.25
CA TYR A 74 -17.11 6.40 5.47
C TYR A 74 -17.49 4.93 5.70
N GLU A 75 -18.68 4.51 5.29
CA GLU A 75 -19.12 3.11 5.46
C GLU A 75 -18.38 2.20 4.48
N GLU A 76 -18.08 2.66 3.26
CA GLU A 76 -17.24 1.95 2.30
C GLU A 76 -15.79 1.81 2.80
N VAL A 77 -15.23 2.90 3.34
CA VAL A 77 -13.88 2.89 3.96
C VAL A 77 -13.82 1.87 5.09
N LYS A 78 -14.82 1.87 5.96
CA LYS A 78 -14.89 0.92 7.08
C LYS A 78 -15.03 -0.53 6.59
N ALA A 79 -15.86 -0.78 5.57
CA ALA A 79 -16.05 -2.11 5.01
C ALA A 79 -14.76 -2.66 4.38
N SER A 80 -14.03 -1.83 3.63
CA SER A 80 -12.73 -2.19 3.04
C SER A 80 -11.70 -2.48 4.14
N ALA A 81 -11.61 -1.63 5.16
CA ALA A 81 -10.70 -1.83 6.28
C ALA A 81 -10.98 -3.16 7.03
N GLU A 82 -12.26 -3.49 7.25
CA GLU A 82 -12.65 -4.77 7.86
C GLU A 82 -12.26 -5.97 6.99
N GLU A 83 -12.41 -5.88 5.66
CA GLU A 83 -12.01 -6.92 4.70
C GLU A 83 -10.49 -7.16 4.71
N GLU A 84 -9.72 -6.07 4.84
CA GLU A 84 -8.25 -6.12 4.91
C GLU A 84 -7.71 -6.53 6.30
N GLY A 85 -8.59 -6.69 7.28
CA GLY A 85 -8.23 -7.10 8.64
C GLY A 85 -7.71 -5.98 9.53
N ILE A 86 -8.06 -4.73 9.21
CA ILE A 86 -7.86 -3.57 10.08
C ILE A 86 -8.92 -3.61 11.19
N GLY A 87 -8.48 -3.44 12.44
CA GLY A 87 -9.31 -3.74 13.61
C GLY A 87 -10.31 -2.66 13.98
N GLU A 88 -9.99 -1.40 13.68
CA GLU A 88 -10.82 -0.25 14.04
C GLU A 88 -10.56 0.92 13.07
N VAL A 89 -11.65 1.56 12.64
CA VAL A 89 -11.66 2.79 11.85
C VAL A 89 -12.48 3.81 12.64
N ILE A 90 -11.90 4.99 12.85
CA ILE A 90 -12.47 6.04 13.71
C ILE A 90 -12.65 7.30 12.87
N ASP A 91 -13.89 7.79 12.81
CA ASP A 91 -14.15 9.17 12.39
C ASP A 91 -13.81 10.13 13.54
N ASN A 92 -12.82 10.99 13.33
CA ASN A 92 -12.35 11.94 14.35
C ASN A 92 -13.26 13.19 14.49
N GLY A 93 -14.16 13.42 13.52
CA GLY A 93 -15.06 14.57 13.50
C GLY A 93 -14.42 15.91 13.12
N ASP A 94 -13.12 15.92 12.82
CA ASP A 94 -12.33 17.10 12.41
C ASP A 94 -12.00 17.10 10.91
N GLY A 95 -12.57 16.17 10.14
CA GLY A 95 -12.27 16.00 8.73
C GLY A 95 -11.23 14.91 8.46
N THR A 96 -10.78 14.17 9.49
CA THR A 96 -9.87 13.03 9.34
C THR A 96 -10.49 11.71 9.78
N ILE A 97 -9.90 10.60 9.34
CA ILE A 97 -10.19 9.23 9.78
C ILE A 97 -8.90 8.62 10.32
N THR A 98 -8.99 7.87 11.42
CA THR A 98 -7.88 7.10 11.95
C THR A 98 -8.12 5.60 11.79
N TYR A 99 -7.18 4.92 11.13
CA TYR A 99 -7.08 3.46 11.12
C TYR A 99 -6.21 2.99 12.27
N LYS A 100 -6.69 1.98 13.00
CA LYS A 100 -5.94 1.32 14.05
C LYS A 100 -5.74 -0.14 13.72
N MET A 101 -4.48 -0.50 13.54
CA MET A 101 -4.08 -1.84 13.10
C MET A 101 -2.85 -2.33 13.85
N SER A 102 -2.62 -3.65 13.82
CA SER A 102 -1.39 -4.21 14.36
C SER A 102 -0.17 -3.73 13.56
N ARG A 103 1.00 -3.59 14.20
CA ARG A 103 2.27 -3.28 13.50
C ARG A 103 2.59 -4.25 12.36
N SER A 104 2.24 -5.53 12.50
CA SER A 104 2.45 -6.52 11.42
C SER A 104 1.57 -6.23 10.21
N LYS A 105 0.31 -5.83 10.44
CA LYS A 105 -0.61 -5.49 9.35
C LYS A 105 -0.20 -4.18 8.67
N HIS A 106 0.19 -3.18 9.46
CA HIS A 106 0.74 -1.93 8.92
C HIS A 106 1.95 -2.21 8.02
N LYS A 107 2.91 -3.01 8.49
CA LYS A 107 4.06 -3.40 7.68
C LYS A 107 3.70 -4.16 6.40
N GLU A 108 2.74 -5.08 6.47
CA GLU A 108 2.24 -5.81 5.29
C GLU A 108 1.63 -4.85 4.27
N MET A 109 0.75 -3.96 4.72
CA MET A 109 0.13 -2.93 3.89
C MET A 109 1.17 -2.02 3.23
N MET A 110 2.17 -1.55 3.98
CA MET A 110 3.25 -0.75 3.40
C MET A 110 4.01 -1.52 2.31
N GLN A 111 4.32 -2.80 2.52
CA GLN A 111 4.99 -3.63 1.50
C GLN A 111 4.14 -3.84 0.24
N GLU A 112 2.83 -3.92 0.38
CA GLU A 112 1.90 -4.01 -0.75
C GLU A 112 1.87 -2.69 -1.53
N MET A 113 1.83 -1.56 -0.85
CA MET A 113 1.89 -0.23 -1.47
C MET A 113 3.23 0.02 -2.19
N GLU A 114 4.37 -0.36 -1.59
CA GLU A 114 5.68 -0.28 -2.26
C GLU A 114 5.66 -1.05 -3.59
N LYS A 115 5.14 -2.27 -3.54
CA LYS A 115 5.06 -3.13 -4.73
C LYS A 115 4.11 -2.56 -5.79
N GLU A 116 3.00 -1.97 -5.38
CA GLU A 116 2.05 -1.31 -6.29
C GLU A 116 2.69 -0.09 -6.97
N ILE A 117 3.43 0.73 -6.20
CA ILE A 117 4.18 1.86 -6.73
C ILE A 117 5.23 1.36 -7.73
N GLU A 118 6.04 0.38 -7.36
CA GLU A 118 7.06 -0.20 -8.25
C GLU A 118 6.45 -0.75 -9.54
N THR A 119 5.31 -1.45 -9.44
CA THR A 119 4.58 -2.01 -10.59
C THR A 119 4.06 -0.88 -11.48
N SER A 120 3.40 0.11 -10.90
CA SER A 120 2.88 1.28 -11.63
C SER A 120 3.99 2.04 -12.35
N MET A 121 5.13 2.24 -11.69
CA MET A 121 6.29 2.88 -12.31
C MET A 121 6.84 2.06 -13.47
N GLU A 122 6.89 0.73 -13.37
CA GLU A 122 7.33 -0.15 -14.45
C GLU A 122 6.34 -0.17 -15.62
N ASP A 123 5.04 -0.21 -15.34
CA ASP A 123 3.99 -0.15 -16.35
C ASP A 123 4.06 1.16 -17.11
N ILE A 124 4.25 2.30 -16.43
CA ILE A 124 4.46 3.61 -17.08
C ILE A 124 5.65 3.57 -18.05
N ARG A 125 6.75 2.89 -17.68
CA ARG A 125 7.95 2.79 -18.54
C ARG A 125 7.78 1.83 -19.71
N THR A 126 6.91 0.81 -19.59
CA THR A 126 6.96 -0.36 -20.49
C THR A 126 5.67 -0.63 -21.25
N SER A 127 4.52 -0.09 -20.83
CA SER A 127 3.23 -0.34 -21.49
C SER A 127 3.17 0.24 -22.89
N GLY A 128 3.91 1.33 -23.14
CA GLY A 128 3.87 2.09 -24.38
C GLY A 128 2.71 3.08 -24.47
N ASP A 129 1.88 3.18 -23.41
CA ASP A 129 0.81 4.18 -23.32
C ASP A 129 1.35 5.60 -23.14
N TYR A 130 2.56 5.72 -22.58
CA TYR A 130 3.26 6.98 -22.32
C TYR A 130 4.51 7.11 -23.19
N ALA A 131 4.31 7.40 -24.47
CA ALA A 131 5.38 7.36 -25.48
C ALA A 131 6.50 8.39 -25.27
N SER A 132 6.23 9.49 -24.57
CA SER A 132 7.20 10.54 -24.26
C SER A 132 8.06 10.22 -23.02
N ILE A 133 7.66 9.27 -22.19
CA ILE A 133 8.33 8.96 -20.93
C ILE A 133 9.49 7.99 -21.17
N GLU A 134 10.72 8.47 -20.99
CA GLU A 134 11.94 7.68 -21.16
C GLU A 134 12.45 7.09 -19.84
N GLY A 135 12.04 7.68 -18.71
CA GLY A 135 12.45 7.23 -17.40
C GLY A 135 11.54 7.74 -16.30
N LEU A 136 11.52 7.00 -15.22
CA LEU A 136 10.82 7.32 -13.99
C LEU A 136 11.69 6.80 -12.84
N SER A 137 11.75 7.52 -11.73
CA SER A 137 12.43 7.08 -10.50
C SER A 137 11.80 7.74 -9.29
N ALA A 138 11.99 7.17 -8.11
CA ALA A 138 11.55 7.74 -6.84
C ALA A 138 12.70 7.74 -5.83
N ASN A 139 12.59 8.57 -4.79
CA ASN A 139 13.42 8.47 -3.60
C ASN A 139 12.96 7.28 -2.71
N GLY A 140 13.66 7.05 -1.59
CA GLY A 140 13.50 5.81 -0.80
C GLY A 140 12.19 5.71 -0.02
N ASP A 141 11.50 6.82 0.21
CA ASP A 141 10.23 6.90 0.93
C ASP A 141 9.08 7.32 0.01
N TYR A 142 9.30 7.44 -1.30
CA TYR A 142 8.30 7.86 -2.29
C TYR A 142 7.70 9.26 -2.05
N SER A 143 8.41 10.15 -1.35
CA SER A 143 8.02 11.56 -1.24
C SER A 143 8.45 12.38 -2.47
N GLU A 144 9.37 11.87 -3.28
CA GLU A 144 9.86 12.54 -4.49
C GLU A 144 9.94 11.56 -5.67
N PHE A 145 9.39 11.97 -6.81
CA PHE A 145 9.50 11.28 -8.08
C PHE A 145 10.22 12.16 -9.11
N THR A 146 10.94 11.51 -10.02
CA THR A 146 11.54 12.16 -11.19
C THR A 146 11.10 11.45 -12.44
N LEU A 147 10.39 12.18 -13.30
CA LEU A 147 9.97 11.75 -14.63
C LEU A 147 10.93 12.35 -15.67
N LYS A 148 11.57 11.49 -16.47
CA LYS A 148 12.44 11.88 -17.57
C LYS A 148 11.71 11.66 -18.87
N VAL A 149 11.61 12.71 -19.68
CA VAL A 149 10.76 12.71 -20.87
C VAL A 149 11.45 13.31 -22.08
N ASP A 150 11.04 12.92 -23.29
CA ASP A 150 11.22 13.76 -24.48
C ASP A 150 10.27 14.95 -24.34
N ARG A 151 10.81 16.13 -24.08
CA ARG A 151 10.01 17.30 -23.73
C ARG A 151 8.99 17.69 -24.80
N SER A 152 9.37 17.63 -26.08
CA SER A 152 8.47 18.01 -27.18
C SER A 152 7.29 17.04 -27.27
N ALA A 153 7.55 15.73 -27.23
CA ALA A 153 6.50 14.72 -27.25
C ALA A 153 5.62 14.81 -26.00
N TYR A 154 6.20 15.11 -24.84
CA TYR A 154 5.46 15.27 -23.59
C TYR A 154 4.48 16.45 -23.65
N GLU A 155 4.96 17.64 -24.02
CA GLU A 155 4.14 18.87 -24.14
C GLU A 155 3.04 18.74 -25.21
N ASP A 156 3.25 17.91 -26.24
CA ASP A 156 2.28 17.63 -27.32
C ASP A 156 1.34 16.44 -27.03
N SER A 157 1.44 15.80 -25.85
CA SER A 157 0.71 14.57 -25.50
C SER A 157 -0.12 14.70 -24.22
N PHE A 158 -0.77 13.60 -23.81
CA PHE A 158 -1.45 13.48 -22.53
C PHE A 158 -0.61 12.72 -21.49
N ASP A 159 0.67 12.48 -21.78
CA ASP A 159 1.53 11.66 -20.94
C ASP A 159 1.81 12.30 -19.58
N GLY A 160 1.58 13.62 -19.45
CA GLY A 160 1.57 14.32 -18.17
C GLY A 160 0.58 13.75 -17.16
N PHE A 161 -0.41 12.95 -17.57
CA PHE A 161 -1.27 12.25 -16.64
C PHE A 161 -0.52 11.23 -15.76
N ALA A 162 0.64 10.73 -16.21
CA ALA A 162 1.49 9.86 -15.40
C ALA A 162 1.97 10.55 -14.11
N VAL A 163 2.14 11.88 -14.13
CA VAL A 163 2.52 12.68 -12.96
C VAL A 163 1.47 12.57 -11.86
N PHE A 164 0.18 12.62 -12.22
CA PHE A 164 -0.92 12.45 -11.28
C PHE A 164 -0.97 11.05 -10.70
N GLY A 165 -0.78 10.02 -11.54
CA GLY A 165 -0.77 8.63 -11.09
C GLY A 165 0.29 8.37 -10.01
N VAL A 166 1.55 8.76 -10.27
CA VAL A 166 2.62 8.55 -9.29
C VAL A 166 2.54 9.49 -8.09
N GLY A 167 2.07 10.72 -8.30
CA GLY A 167 1.87 11.70 -7.23
C GLY A 167 0.85 11.21 -6.19
N LEU A 168 -0.31 10.70 -6.64
CA LEU A 168 -1.33 10.14 -5.75
C LEU A 168 -0.84 8.88 -5.03
N LEU A 169 -0.16 7.96 -5.73
CA LEU A 169 0.38 6.76 -5.09
C LEU A 169 1.40 7.10 -4.00
N GLY A 170 2.30 8.05 -4.25
CA GLY A 170 3.23 8.55 -3.24
C GLY A 170 2.50 9.20 -2.07
N LEU A 171 1.46 9.98 -2.34
CA LEU A 171 0.70 10.71 -1.34
C LEU A 171 -0.02 9.76 -0.38
N TYR A 172 -0.63 8.69 -0.93
CA TYR A 172 -1.15 7.60 -0.12
C TYR A 172 -0.04 6.94 0.70
N TYR A 173 1.11 6.62 0.10
CA TYR A 173 2.22 6.03 0.84
C TYR A 173 2.66 6.90 2.03
N GLN A 174 2.83 8.21 1.84
CA GLN A 174 3.21 9.14 2.92
C GLN A 174 2.25 9.08 4.10
N LEU A 175 0.95 9.20 3.82
CA LEU A 175 -0.07 9.21 4.85
C LEU A 175 -0.15 7.87 5.58
N PHE A 176 -0.10 6.76 4.85
CA PHE A 176 -0.15 5.43 5.44
C PHE A 176 1.15 5.06 6.18
N ASP A 177 2.30 5.63 5.82
CA ASP A 177 3.54 5.53 6.62
C ASP A 177 3.48 6.37 7.91
N GLY A 178 2.49 7.26 8.03
CA GLY A 178 2.21 8.04 9.24
C GLY A 178 2.63 9.51 9.16
N ALA A 179 2.73 10.08 7.95
CA ALA A 179 2.88 11.52 7.78
C ALA A 179 1.72 12.28 8.44
N ASP A 180 2.01 13.51 8.88
CA ASP A 180 0.99 14.37 9.48
C ASP A 180 -0.05 14.76 8.41
N PRO A 181 -1.36 14.54 8.65
CA PRO A 181 -2.42 14.87 7.70
C PRO A 181 -2.55 16.37 7.41
N ASP A 182 -1.87 17.25 8.15
CA ASP A 182 -1.84 18.70 7.87
C ASP A 182 -0.57 19.15 7.13
N SER A 183 0.44 18.26 6.95
CA SER A 183 1.74 18.65 6.36
C SER A 183 2.39 17.61 5.46
N TYR A 184 1.64 16.63 4.98
CA TYR A 184 2.11 15.63 4.03
C TYR A 184 2.29 16.25 2.64
N SER A 185 3.31 15.80 1.90
CA SER A 185 3.57 16.32 0.56
C SER A 185 4.32 15.31 -0.31
N VAL A 186 4.04 15.33 -1.61
CA VAL A 186 4.78 14.59 -2.62
C VAL A 186 5.12 15.51 -3.78
N VAL A 187 6.37 15.44 -4.24
CA VAL A 187 6.87 16.25 -5.35
C VAL A 187 7.18 15.36 -6.55
N VAL A 188 6.63 15.70 -7.71
CA VAL A 188 6.95 15.04 -8.97
C VAL A 188 7.65 16.04 -9.89
N GLN A 189 8.91 15.76 -10.19
CA GLN A 189 9.76 16.61 -11.03
C GLN A 189 9.78 16.07 -12.46
N VAL A 190 9.58 16.94 -13.46
CA VAL A 190 9.70 16.56 -14.87
C VAL A 190 10.96 17.16 -15.46
N THR A 191 11.78 16.29 -16.04
CA THR A 191 13.11 16.60 -16.56
C THR A 191 13.20 16.23 -18.04
N ASP A 192 13.75 17.12 -18.85
CA ASP A 192 14.05 16.82 -20.25
C ASP A 192 15.20 15.79 -20.32
N ALA A 193 14.95 14.65 -20.96
CA ALA A 193 15.90 13.54 -20.97
C ALA A 193 17.19 13.86 -21.75
N SER A 194 17.13 14.76 -22.73
CA SER A 194 18.26 15.15 -23.58
C SER A 194 19.25 16.08 -22.86
N SER A 195 18.74 17.06 -22.12
CA SER A 195 19.52 18.11 -21.46
C SER A 195 19.75 17.85 -19.97
N GLY A 196 18.86 17.09 -19.32
CA GLY A 196 18.81 16.94 -17.87
C GLY A 196 18.22 18.16 -17.14
N GLU A 197 17.62 19.11 -17.86
CA GLU A 197 16.98 20.29 -17.28
C GLU A 197 15.60 19.94 -16.71
N GLN A 198 15.39 20.23 -15.41
CA GLN A 198 14.06 20.26 -14.83
C GLN A 198 13.31 21.46 -15.41
N PHE A 199 12.13 21.22 -15.99
CA PHE A 199 11.31 22.28 -16.59
C PHE A 199 9.90 22.36 -16.01
N ASP A 200 9.49 21.37 -15.23
CA ASP A 200 8.19 21.35 -14.55
C ASP A 200 8.30 20.64 -13.20
N THR A 201 7.40 20.99 -12.28
CA THR A 201 7.31 20.42 -10.93
C THR A 201 5.87 20.50 -10.45
N VAL A 202 5.35 19.37 -10.00
CA VAL A 202 3.99 19.23 -9.48
C VAL A 202 4.07 18.80 -8.03
N GLU A 203 3.40 19.55 -7.15
CA GLU A 203 3.37 19.30 -5.71
C GLU A 203 1.96 18.87 -5.28
N PHE A 204 1.87 17.77 -4.54
CA PHE A 204 0.65 17.21 -3.99
C PHE A 204 0.63 17.41 -2.47
N PRO A 205 -0.53 17.67 -1.84
CA PRO A 205 -1.87 17.79 -2.44
C PRO A 205 -2.16 19.14 -3.13
N GLU A 206 -1.27 20.13 -3.10
CA GLU A 206 -1.55 21.50 -3.57
C GLU A 206 -2.12 21.60 -4.99
N VAL A 207 -1.63 20.78 -5.94
CA VAL A 207 -2.16 20.75 -7.31
C VAL A 207 -3.63 20.32 -7.36
N LEU A 208 -4.06 19.43 -6.46
CA LEU A 208 -5.43 18.92 -6.41
C LEU A 208 -6.38 20.02 -5.91
N GLU A 209 -5.97 20.75 -4.88
CA GLU A 209 -6.71 21.90 -4.33
C GLU A 209 -6.87 23.00 -5.39
N GLN A 210 -5.80 23.31 -6.12
CA GLN A 210 -5.84 24.31 -7.20
C GLN A 210 -6.78 23.91 -8.34
N MET A 211 -6.86 22.62 -8.66
CA MET A 211 -7.78 22.11 -9.69
C MET A 211 -9.24 22.26 -9.25
N GLU A 212 -9.55 21.89 -8.01
CA GLU A 212 -10.90 22.04 -7.43
C GLU A 212 -11.36 23.51 -7.44
N GLU A 213 -10.50 24.44 -6.99
CA GLU A 213 -10.80 25.87 -7.02
C GLU A 213 -11.05 26.43 -8.43
N THR A 214 -10.38 25.87 -9.44
CA THR A 214 -10.51 26.31 -10.83
C THR A 214 -11.82 25.79 -11.44
N GLU A 215 -12.24 24.57 -11.11
CA GLU A 215 -13.51 24.01 -11.56
C GLU A 215 -14.71 24.77 -10.99
N ASP A 216 -14.66 25.13 -9.70
CA ASP A 216 -15.71 25.91 -9.05
C ASP A 216 -15.89 27.30 -9.68
N GLN A 217 -14.79 27.94 -10.08
CA GLN A 217 -14.82 29.22 -10.78
C GLN A 217 -15.47 29.11 -12.17
N MET A 218 -15.18 28.03 -12.92
CA MET A 218 -15.80 27.81 -14.23
C MET A 218 -17.29 27.44 -14.14
N ASN A 219 -17.73 26.86 -13.02
CA ASN A 219 -19.13 26.49 -12.79
C ASN A 219 -19.98 27.63 -12.21
N THR A 220 -19.37 28.75 -11.81
CA THR A 220 -20.07 29.93 -11.28
C THR A 220 -20.25 31.08 -12.29
N GLU A 221 -19.72 30.96 -13.51
CA GLU A 221 -19.93 31.88 -14.65
C GLU A 221 -20.94 31.34 -15.68
#